data_AF-A0A2S0NJU1-F1
#
_entry.id   AF-A0A2S0NJU1-F1
#
_cell.length_a   1.000
_cell.length_b   1.000
_cell.length_c   1.000
_cell.angle_alpha   90.00
_cell.angle_beta   90.00
_cell.angle_gamma   90.00
#
_symmetry.space_group_name_H-M   'P 1'
#
loop_
_entity.id
_entity.type
_entity.pdbx_description
1 polymer ?
#
loop_
_entity_poly.entity_id
_entity_poly.type
_entity_poly.pdbx_seq_one_letter_code
_entity_poly.pdbx_strand_id
1 'polypeptide(L)'
;MQLTIFKYFYRSTLKSKFLWISSAIFTLVFIILLGVFAFNTIGDTSTIDFKPSLLKTLLYIFGVVQITAINLFIFSKYFSNSTKDGTISLEIRSGISKQRMFFERILLSKSWTIGIYIFCTLLILLFAGISPSSILSSILFNFSIGFIAVFLYDLALTGVLLIIAIFGSNLLMGIFGILILFLGAITPVVVTLEDFTNKREISQYASDGQIYRDYESYIIADEVHNLVKEYGDKSWTKTMLDSYHDLFNSISIQNQNSTVSTPLEEEKIYNIAFSGLLTEFDDGIERHGDKHVYTDTTLLNRSELFSHLKDVKKLQKLDKDPYNKSNDYGRKIWEQSFYFNKNSSSSRDKFKFNYDGKNGFNALMESLNKDGSPEKKKFYNLINRVVKNSLIIFDSNRLDNDRNWGKWNLVIGSKEDNEWLENVNISLGARMYQTAFIKVINSAINLPTPQMDLSDYYHSAKVSLYANPWSMFNRIINNNYFGSEILGNRIEQTSFNRSWVNKEIVVELKPEKREHEIFNSTSNLGELEVKDQIFNPVIAIFVYAAVFIIIIIGSFFIFRYRMKK
;
A
#
# COMPACT_ATOMS: atom_id res chain seq x y z
N MET A 1 8.20 53.00 27.80
CA MET A 1 7.36 52.13 26.95
C MET A 1 8.14 50.84 26.68
N GLN A 2 7.84 49.74 27.39
CA GLN A 2 8.60 48.48 27.29
C GLN A 2 8.30 47.78 25.95
N LEU A 3 9.20 47.94 24.96
CA LEU A 3 9.21 47.07 23.79
C LEU A 3 9.53 45.65 24.27
N THR A 4 8.59 44.72 24.09
CA THR A 4 8.82 43.28 24.31
C THR A 4 10.07 42.83 23.55
N ILE A 5 10.99 42.12 24.20
CA ILE A 5 12.23 41.60 23.60
C ILE A 5 11.93 40.89 22.28
N PHE A 6 10.85 40.11 22.25
CA PHE A 6 10.35 39.44 21.06
C PHE A 6 10.20 40.39 19.86
N LYS A 7 9.53 41.54 20.02
CA LYS A 7 9.31 42.51 18.92
C LYS A 7 10.63 43.10 18.40
N TYR A 8 11.59 43.34 19.29
CA TYR A 8 12.92 43.82 18.90
C TYR A 8 13.69 42.76 18.11
N PHE A 9 13.77 41.53 18.62
CA PHE A 9 14.45 40.44 17.93
C PHE A 9 13.74 40.05 16.65
N TYR A 10 12.40 40.02 16.62
CA TYR A 10 11.63 39.70 15.42
C TYR A 10 11.87 40.73 14.31
N ARG A 11 11.88 42.03 14.64
CA ARG A 11 12.24 43.08 13.66
C ARG A 11 13.70 42.98 13.19
N SER A 12 14.62 42.63 14.07
CA SER A 12 16.04 42.38 13.73
C SER A 12 16.19 41.17 12.80
N THR A 13 15.39 40.12 13.05
CA THR A 13 15.35 38.88 12.30
C THR A 13 14.76 39.10 10.90
N LEU A 14 13.65 39.85 10.80
CA LEU A 14 13.06 40.28 9.53
C LEU A 14 13.97 41.17 8.68
N LYS A 15 14.96 41.85 9.27
CA LYS A 15 15.97 42.62 8.53
C LYS A 15 17.20 41.79 8.14
N SER A 16 17.28 40.53 8.56
CA SER A 16 18.43 39.68 8.31
C SER A 16 18.50 39.27 6.84
N LYS A 17 19.48 39.81 6.11
CA LYS A 17 19.75 39.44 4.71
C LYS A 17 19.97 37.93 4.56
N PHE A 18 20.67 37.32 5.52
CA PHE A 18 20.95 35.89 5.52
C PHE A 18 19.67 35.04 5.55
N LEU A 19 18.69 35.38 6.40
CA LEU A 19 17.46 34.59 6.52
C LEU A 19 16.58 34.70 5.27
N TRP A 20 16.50 35.89 4.68
CA TRP A 20 15.78 36.08 3.42
C TRP A 20 16.44 35.36 2.25
N ILE A 21 17.76 35.49 2.10
CA ILE A 21 18.50 34.82 1.01
C ILE A 21 18.41 33.30 1.15
N SER A 22 18.68 32.75 2.34
CA SER A 22 18.58 31.31 2.57
C SER A 22 17.17 30.77 2.35
N SER A 23 16.13 31.46 2.84
CA SER A 23 14.74 31.03 2.66
C SER A 23 14.29 31.13 1.19
N ALA A 24 14.77 32.13 0.44
CA ALA A 24 14.48 32.26 -0.99
C ALA A 24 15.16 31.17 -1.82
N ILE A 25 16.44 30.89 -1.58
CA ILE A 25 17.17 29.80 -2.23
C ILE A 25 16.51 28.46 -1.90
N PHE A 26 16.15 28.25 -0.64
CA PHE A 26 15.42 27.07 -0.21
C PHE A 26 14.11 26.91 -0.98
N THR A 27 13.29 27.95 -1.02
CA THR A 27 12.00 27.92 -1.72
C THR A 27 12.17 27.58 -3.21
N LEU A 28 13.16 28.19 -3.86
CA LEU A 28 13.45 27.95 -5.28
C LEU A 28 13.82 26.48 -5.53
N VAL A 29 14.78 25.95 -4.78
CA VAL A 29 15.24 24.55 -4.93
C VAL A 29 14.12 23.57 -4.59
N PHE A 30 13.34 23.86 -3.56
CA PHE A 30 12.21 23.02 -3.14
C PHE A 30 11.14 22.94 -4.24
N ILE A 31 10.78 24.07 -4.85
CA ILE A 31 9.81 24.11 -5.97
C ILE A 31 10.35 23.35 -7.18
N ILE A 32 11.64 23.51 -7.52
CA ILE A 32 12.25 22.78 -8.64
C ILE A 32 12.19 21.27 -8.40
N LEU A 33 12.62 20.81 -7.21
CA LEU A 33 12.59 19.39 -6.86
C LEU A 33 11.16 18.83 -6.84
N LEU A 34 10.20 19.57 -6.29
CA LEU A 34 8.80 19.16 -6.26
C LEU A 34 8.19 19.12 -7.67
N GLY A 35 8.54 20.08 -8.53
CA GLY A 35 8.14 20.11 -9.93
C GLY A 35 8.70 18.91 -10.70
N VAL A 36 10.01 18.67 -10.62
CA VAL A 36 10.66 17.50 -11.25
C VAL A 36 10.04 16.20 -10.76
N PHE A 37 9.77 16.09 -9.46
CA PHE A 37 9.06 14.94 -8.88
C PHE A 37 7.66 14.78 -9.50
N ALA A 38 6.84 15.84 -9.51
CA ALA A 38 5.49 15.78 -10.05
C ALA A 38 5.46 15.42 -11.55
N PHE A 39 6.33 16.03 -12.36
CA PHE A 39 6.40 15.77 -13.81
C PHE A 39 6.91 14.36 -14.14
N ASN A 40 7.94 13.86 -13.43
CA ASN A 40 8.43 12.49 -13.64
C ASN A 40 7.34 11.45 -13.33
N THR A 41 6.50 11.71 -12.33
CA THR A 41 5.43 10.78 -11.93
C THR A 41 4.22 10.81 -12.88
N ILE A 42 4.06 11.87 -13.68
CA ILE A 42 3.00 11.98 -14.71
C ILE A 42 3.41 11.28 -16.01
N GLY A 43 4.71 11.23 -16.33
CA GLY A 43 5.21 10.88 -17.66
C GLY A 43 5.39 9.39 -17.95
N ASP A 44 5.50 8.52 -16.94
CA ASP A 44 5.93 7.14 -17.20
C ASP A 44 5.43 6.15 -16.14
N THR A 45 4.45 5.31 -16.49
CA THR A 45 3.91 4.23 -15.61
C THR A 45 4.87 3.06 -15.45
N SER A 46 5.96 3.00 -16.22
CA SER A 46 6.96 1.92 -16.16
C SER A 46 8.13 2.22 -15.22
N THR A 47 8.29 3.48 -14.80
CA THR A 47 9.42 3.92 -13.98
C THR A 47 9.17 3.74 -12.48
N ILE A 48 9.09 2.48 -12.06
CA ILE A 48 9.50 2.06 -10.71
C ILE A 48 11.05 2.12 -10.64
N ASP A 49 11.61 3.25 -11.02
CA ASP A 49 13.06 3.47 -11.06
C ASP A 49 13.49 4.13 -9.76
N PHE A 50 14.74 3.92 -9.37
CA PHE A 50 15.43 4.56 -8.25
C PHE A 50 15.25 6.11 -8.15
N LYS A 51 14.88 6.77 -9.26
CA LYS A 51 14.86 8.23 -9.43
C LYS A 51 13.77 8.97 -8.62
N PRO A 52 12.46 8.58 -8.62
CA PRO A 52 11.46 9.29 -7.82
C PRO A 52 11.63 9.07 -6.32
N SER A 53 12.15 7.91 -5.88
CA SER A 53 12.50 7.65 -4.46
C SER A 53 13.64 8.55 -3.97
N LEU A 54 14.68 8.72 -4.80
CA LEU A 54 15.78 9.63 -4.52
C LEU A 54 15.33 11.09 -4.44
N LEU A 55 14.47 11.55 -5.36
CA LEU A 55 13.91 12.90 -5.35
C LEU A 55 13.08 13.20 -4.08
N LYS A 56 12.30 12.23 -3.60
CA LYS A 56 11.56 12.35 -2.32
C LYS A 56 12.51 12.48 -1.13
N THR A 57 13.54 11.65 -1.09
CA THR A 57 14.55 11.67 -0.02
C THR A 57 15.31 12.99 0.01
N LEU A 58 15.63 13.54 -1.18
CA LEU A 58 16.28 14.85 -1.31
C LEU A 58 15.40 16.00 -0.80
N LEU A 59 14.09 16.01 -1.09
CA LEU A 59 13.17 17.04 -0.56
C LEU A 59 13.16 17.08 0.98
N TYR A 60 13.21 15.91 1.62
CA TYR A 60 13.27 15.80 3.08
C TYR A 60 14.63 16.25 3.65
N ILE A 61 15.73 15.73 3.10
CA ILE A 61 17.09 16.13 3.51
C ILE A 61 17.24 17.65 3.40
N PHE A 62 16.71 18.24 2.33
CA PHE A 62 16.75 19.67 2.13
C PHE A 62 15.95 20.45 3.19
N GLY A 63 14.80 19.93 3.62
CA GLY A 63 14.03 20.46 4.76
C GLY A 63 14.81 20.41 6.08
N VAL A 64 15.46 19.27 6.37
CA VAL A 64 16.32 19.08 7.55
C VAL A 64 17.50 20.07 7.54
N VAL A 65 18.16 20.23 6.40
CA VAL A 65 19.27 21.19 6.22
C VAL A 65 18.82 22.62 6.51
N GLN A 66 17.69 23.03 5.95
CA GLN A 66 17.19 24.40 6.12
C GLN A 66 16.83 24.70 7.58
N ILE A 67 16.13 23.79 8.25
CA ILE A 67 15.78 23.94 9.67
C ILE A 67 17.03 24.01 10.54
N THR A 68 18.04 23.21 10.23
CA THR A 68 19.32 23.24 10.95
C THR A 68 20.00 24.58 10.80
N ALA A 69 20.11 25.09 9.57
CA ALA A 69 20.76 26.36 9.27
C ALA A 69 20.08 27.53 10.00
N ILE A 70 18.75 27.57 10.00
CA ILE A 70 17.97 28.62 10.68
C ILE A 70 18.15 28.55 12.19
N ASN A 71 18.04 27.35 12.79
CA ASN A 71 18.20 27.20 14.23
C ASN A 71 19.62 27.55 14.66
N LEU A 72 20.65 27.07 13.98
CA LEU A 72 22.04 27.43 14.28
C LEU A 72 22.27 28.94 14.21
N PHE A 73 21.74 29.61 13.18
CA PHE A 73 21.85 31.07 13.05
C PHE A 73 21.18 31.80 14.22
N ILE A 74 19.95 31.42 14.56
CA ILE A 74 19.16 32.09 15.62
C ILE A 74 19.76 31.82 17.00
N PHE A 75 20.12 30.57 17.32
CA PHE A 75 20.72 30.22 18.60
C PHE A 75 22.13 30.80 18.78
N SER A 76 22.93 30.84 17.71
CA SER A 76 24.24 31.50 17.75
C SER A 76 24.10 33.01 18.03
N LYS A 77 23.27 33.69 17.24
CA LYS A 77 23.12 35.16 17.31
C LYS A 77 22.39 35.62 18.57
N TYR A 78 21.29 34.97 18.92
CA TYR A 78 20.37 35.40 19.97
C TYR A 78 20.42 34.53 21.23
N PHE A 79 21.29 33.54 21.36
CA PHE A 79 21.51 32.89 22.66
C PHE A 79 22.99 32.92 23.04
N SER A 80 23.83 32.26 22.25
CA SER A 80 25.22 32.07 22.63
C SER A 80 26.04 33.37 22.61
N ASN A 81 25.97 34.16 21.54
CA ASN A 81 26.62 35.49 21.50
C ASN A 81 26.04 36.42 22.57
N SER A 82 24.72 36.44 22.76
CA SER A 82 24.11 37.27 23.80
C SER A 82 24.51 36.85 25.23
N THR A 83 24.86 35.57 25.44
CA THR A 83 25.41 35.06 26.70
C THR A 83 26.87 35.47 26.86
N LYS A 84 27.67 35.31 25.79
CA LYS A 84 29.10 35.63 25.77
C LYS A 84 29.36 37.13 25.92
N ASP A 85 28.57 37.96 25.26
CA ASP A 85 28.67 39.41 25.24
C ASP A 85 28.06 40.07 26.50
N GLY A 86 27.45 39.28 27.39
CA GLY A 86 26.85 39.76 28.64
C GLY A 86 25.51 40.49 28.46
N THR A 87 24.99 40.60 27.24
CA THR A 87 23.70 41.25 26.92
C THR A 87 22.55 40.64 27.72
N ILE A 88 22.54 39.31 27.90
CA ILE A 88 21.52 38.64 28.72
C ILE A 88 21.56 39.11 30.18
N SER A 89 22.74 39.28 30.75
CA SER A 89 22.89 39.76 32.13
C SER A 89 22.40 41.20 32.29
N LEU A 90 22.65 42.05 31.28
CA LEU A 90 22.15 43.43 31.25
C LEU A 90 20.62 43.50 31.13
N GLU A 91 20.03 42.63 30.30
CA GLU A 91 18.58 42.53 30.16
C GLU A 91 17.90 42.01 31.44
N ILE A 92 18.53 41.10 32.18
CA ILE A 92 18.03 40.65 33.49
C ILE A 92 18.07 41.83 34.49
N ARG A 93 19.16 42.62 34.48
CA ARG A 93 19.31 43.80 35.36
C ARG A 93 18.33 44.92 35.01
N SER A 94 17.91 45.05 33.74
CA SER A 94 16.91 46.03 33.31
C SER A 94 15.46 45.65 33.66
N GLY A 95 15.27 44.57 34.43
CA GLY A 95 13.97 44.17 34.99
C GLY A 95 13.23 43.12 34.17
N ILE A 96 13.87 42.48 33.18
CA ILE A 96 13.24 41.45 32.36
C ILE A 96 13.40 40.09 33.02
N SER A 97 12.28 39.37 33.21
CA SER A 97 12.31 38.07 33.87
C SER A 97 13.07 37.02 33.04
N LYS A 98 13.86 36.17 33.71
CA LYS A 98 14.64 35.09 33.09
C LYS A 98 13.76 34.14 32.26
N GLN A 99 12.54 33.88 32.73
CA GLN A 99 11.55 33.07 32.03
C GLN A 99 11.11 33.71 30.72
N ARG A 100 10.70 34.99 30.77
CA ARG A 100 10.23 35.72 29.60
C ARG A 100 11.32 35.79 28.53
N MET A 101 12.56 36.09 28.92
CA MET A 101 13.69 36.15 28.00
C MET A 101 14.00 34.80 27.34
N PHE A 102 13.98 33.70 28.12
CA PHE A 102 14.27 32.37 27.60
C PHE A 102 13.22 31.92 26.56
N PHE A 103 11.94 32.02 26.89
CA PHE A 103 10.87 31.57 25.99
C PHE A 103 10.67 32.51 24.79
N GLU A 104 10.81 33.83 24.94
CA GLU A 104 10.68 34.76 23.79
C GLU A 104 11.77 34.53 22.72
N ARG A 105 12.98 34.12 23.12
CA ARG A 105 14.07 33.80 22.18
C ARG A 105 13.85 32.43 21.49
N ILE A 106 13.26 31.44 22.16
CA ILE A 106 12.85 30.16 21.54
C ILE A 106 11.71 30.39 20.53
N LEU A 107 10.70 31.17 20.93
CA LEU A 107 9.54 31.46 20.10
C LEU A 107 9.92 32.14 18.79
N LEU A 108 11.01 32.91 18.79
CA LEU A 108 11.56 33.51 17.58
C LEU A 108 12.07 32.46 16.58
N SER A 109 12.84 31.46 17.02
CA SER A 109 13.27 30.36 16.13
C SER A 109 12.06 29.59 15.59
N LYS A 110 11.11 29.26 16.46
CA LYS A 110 9.92 28.50 16.09
C LYS A 110 8.97 29.25 15.16
N SER A 111 8.83 30.56 15.32
CA SER A 111 8.01 31.37 14.42
C SER A 111 8.50 31.27 12.96
N TRP A 112 9.81 31.17 12.76
CA TRP A 112 10.40 31.07 11.42
C TRP A 112 10.33 29.64 10.87
N THR A 113 10.67 28.62 11.67
CA THR A 113 10.62 27.22 11.22
C THR A 113 9.19 26.74 10.98
N ILE A 114 8.22 27.14 11.81
CA ILE A 114 6.79 26.86 11.61
C ILE A 114 6.26 27.57 10.36
N GLY A 115 6.68 28.82 10.11
CA GLY A 115 6.30 29.54 8.90
C GLY A 115 6.73 28.81 7.62
N ILE A 116 7.97 28.33 7.59
CA ILE A 116 8.50 27.53 6.47
C ILE A 116 7.76 26.20 6.35
N TYR A 117 7.49 25.54 7.47
CA TYR A 117 6.73 24.28 7.51
C TYR A 117 5.34 24.43 6.88
N ILE A 118 4.57 25.44 7.32
CA ILE A 118 3.23 25.72 6.80
C ILE A 118 3.31 26.04 5.31
N PHE A 119 4.28 26.87 4.91
CA PHE A 119 4.50 27.22 3.51
C PHE A 119 4.78 25.98 2.63
N CYS A 120 5.72 25.12 3.02
CA CYS A 120 6.03 23.89 2.28
C CYS A 120 4.81 22.96 2.19
N THR A 121 4.09 22.78 3.30
CA THR A 121 2.89 21.93 3.36
C THR A 121 1.81 22.44 2.41
N LEU A 122 1.52 23.75 2.43
CA LEU A 122 0.55 24.36 1.53
C LEU A 122 0.96 24.22 0.06
N LEU A 123 2.25 24.35 -0.24
CA LEU A 123 2.77 24.23 -1.61
C LEU A 123 2.61 22.79 -2.13
N ILE A 124 2.90 21.79 -1.30
CA ILE A 124 2.64 20.37 -1.62
C ILE A 124 1.14 20.13 -1.85
N LEU A 125 0.27 20.65 -0.98
CA LEU A 125 -1.19 20.52 -1.10
C LEU A 125 -1.74 21.21 -2.35
N LEU A 126 -1.16 22.35 -2.75
CA LEU A 126 -1.52 23.02 -3.99
C LEU A 126 -1.18 22.15 -5.20
N PHE A 127 0.02 21.56 -5.24
CA PHE A 127 0.42 20.59 -6.26
C PHE A 127 -0.49 19.35 -6.26
N ALA A 128 -0.95 18.91 -5.09
CA ALA A 128 -1.91 17.81 -4.96
C ALA A 128 -3.28 18.16 -5.55
N GLY A 129 -3.77 19.37 -5.30
CA GLY A 129 -5.08 19.85 -5.75
C GLY A 129 -5.16 20.14 -7.24
N ILE A 130 -4.07 20.61 -7.86
CA ILE A 130 -4.01 20.82 -9.32
C ILE A 130 -3.62 19.56 -10.11
N SER A 131 -3.37 18.44 -9.40
CA SER A 131 -2.88 17.22 -10.04
C SER A 131 -3.97 16.57 -10.91
N PRO A 132 -3.69 16.27 -12.19
CA PRO A 132 -4.65 15.61 -13.08
C PRO A 132 -4.78 14.10 -12.78
N SER A 133 -3.91 13.54 -11.93
CA SER A 133 -3.95 12.14 -11.51
C SER A 133 -4.46 12.06 -10.07
N SER A 134 -5.58 11.35 -9.87
CA SER A 134 -6.14 11.09 -8.54
C SER A 134 -5.14 10.44 -7.59
N ILE A 135 -4.14 9.76 -8.14
CA ILE A 135 -3.14 9.09 -7.32
C ILE A 135 -1.89 9.92 -7.06
N LEU A 136 -1.44 10.75 -8.02
CA LEU A 136 -0.41 11.75 -7.71
C LEU A 136 -0.93 12.74 -6.64
N SER A 137 -2.21 13.08 -6.70
CA SER A 137 -2.88 13.86 -5.65
C SER A 137 -2.73 13.19 -4.28
N SER A 138 -3.08 11.91 -4.16
CA SER A 138 -2.98 11.15 -2.89
C SER A 138 -1.53 11.02 -2.38
N ILE A 139 -0.56 10.83 -3.28
CA ILE A 139 0.88 10.79 -2.96
C ILE A 139 1.34 12.11 -2.35
N LEU A 140 0.93 13.24 -2.94
CA LEU A 140 1.30 14.57 -2.46
C LEU A 140 0.58 14.89 -1.14
N PHE A 141 -0.69 14.51 -0.97
CA PHE A 141 -1.39 14.61 0.32
C PHE A 141 -0.65 13.83 1.41
N ASN A 142 -0.25 12.59 1.15
CA ASN A 142 0.53 11.81 2.10
C ASN A 142 1.88 12.46 2.36
N PHE A 143 2.57 12.95 1.32
CA PHE A 143 3.85 13.65 1.45
C PHE A 143 3.78 14.88 2.38
N SER A 144 2.65 15.59 2.37
CA SER A 144 2.39 16.71 3.28
C SER A 144 2.34 16.30 4.76
N ILE A 145 1.89 15.06 5.05
CA ILE A 145 1.84 14.50 6.41
C ILE A 145 3.24 14.11 6.88
N GLY A 146 4.11 13.60 6.00
CA GLY A 146 5.49 13.21 6.36
C GLY A 146 6.39 14.35 6.78
N PHE A 147 6.03 15.58 6.39
CA PHE A 147 6.69 16.77 6.91
C PHE A 147 6.58 16.88 8.44
N ILE A 148 5.61 16.23 9.12
CA ILE A 148 5.53 16.17 10.59
C ILE A 148 6.82 15.60 11.21
N ALA A 149 7.51 14.68 10.55
CA ALA A 149 8.81 14.18 11.02
C ALA A 149 9.89 15.27 11.04
N VAL A 150 9.85 16.20 10.08
CA VAL A 150 10.72 17.40 10.05
C VAL A 150 10.41 18.32 11.24
N PHE A 151 9.16 18.39 11.69
CA PHE A 151 8.78 19.13 12.89
C PHE A 151 9.31 18.48 14.18
N LEU A 152 9.22 17.15 14.32
CA LEU A 152 9.81 16.44 15.45
C LEU A 152 11.34 16.61 15.51
N TYR A 153 11.99 16.55 14.35
CA TYR A 153 13.41 16.87 14.20
C TYR A 153 13.75 18.28 14.69
N ASP A 154 12.96 19.29 14.31
CA ASP A 154 13.15 20.67 14.75
C ASP A 154 13.06 20.82 16.29
N LEU A 155 12.15 20.11 16.94
CA LEU A 155 12.05 20.08 18.40
C LEU A 155 13.28 19.43 19.05
N ALA A 156 13.72 18.28 18.53
CA ALA A 156 14.90 17.57 19.03
C ALA A 156 16.17 18.43 18.89
N LEU A 157 16.40 19.00 17.71
CA LEU A 157 17.52 19.90 17.44
C LEU A 157 17.50 21.10 18.38
N THR A 158 16.33 21.71 18.59
CA THR A 158 16.17 22.85 19.50
C THR A 158 16.54 22.50 20.94
N GLY A 159 16.11 21.33 21.43
CA GLY A 159 16.47 20.85 22.76
C GLY A 159 17.99 20.75 22.96
N VAL A 160 18.70 20.17 22.00
CA VAL A 160 20.17 20.03 22.08
C VAL A 160 20.88 21.38 21.94
N LEU A 161 20.49 22.19 20.96
CA LEU A 161 21.12 23.51 20.74
C LEU A 161 20.90 24.42 21.94
N LEU A 162 19.74 24.38 22.60
CA LEU A 162 19.47 25.13 23.83
C LEU A 162 20.44 24.79 24.94
N ILE A 163 20.62 23.49 25.22
CA ILE A 163 21.53 23.02 26.28
C ILE A 163 22.93 23.58 26.05
N ILE A 164 23.42 23.54 24.80
CA ILE A 164 24.76 24.00 24.45
C ILE A 164 24.86 25.53 24.44
N ALA A 165 23.84 26.21 23.94
CA ALA A 165 23.82 27.67 23.84
C ALA A 165 23.90 28.35 25.22
N ILE A 166 23.37 27.70 26.27
CA ILE A 166 23.50 28.14 27.66
C ILE A 166 24.99 28.25 28.07
N PHE A 167 25.89 27.47 27.47
CA PHE A 167 27.33 27.52 27.72
C PHE A 167 28.08 28.60 26.93
N GLY A 168 27.42 29.30 26.01
CA GLY A 168 28.05 30.37 25.22
C GLY A 168 29.10 29.87 24.22
N SER A 169 29.09 28.57 23.90
CA SER A 169 30.04 27.97 22.95
C SER A 169 29.40 27.80 21.57
N ASN A 170 29.72 28.74 20.66
CA ASN A 170 29.31 28.64 19.26
C ASN A 170 29.95 27.44 18.55
N LEU A 171 31.17 27.06 18.93
CA LEU A 171 31.88 25.93 18.34
C LEU A 171 31.17 24.61 18.65
N LEU A 172 30.84 24.37 19.92
CA LEU A 172 30.08 23.18 20.32
C LEU A 172 28.69 23.17 19.67
N MET A 173 28.05 24.33 19.55
CA MET A 173 26.75 24.44 18.90
C MET A 173 26.82 24.03 17.42
N GLY A 174 27.86 24.46 16.71
CA GLY A 174 28.13 24.05 15.34
C GLY A 174 28.38 22.54 15.21
N ILE A 175 29.25 21.98 16.06
CA ILE A 175 29.58 20.53 16.04
C ILE A 175 28.34 19.67 16.27
N PHE A 176 27.58 19.95 17.34
CA PHE A 176 26.39 19.15 17.67
C PHE A 176 25.22 19.41 16.70
N GLY A 177 25.08 20.63 16.18
CA GLY A 177 24.08 20.91 15.14
C GLY A 177 24.37 20.14 13.85
N ILE A 178 25.64 20.07 13.42
CA ILE A 178 26.05 19.28 12.26
C ILE A 178 25.88 17.78 12.54
N LEU A 179 26.23 17.30 13.74
CA LEU A 179 26.03 15.89 14.12
C LEU A 179 24.55 15.49 14.04
N ILE A 180 23.66 16.32 14.59
CA ILE A 180 22.20 16.06 14.56
C ILE A 180 21.66 16.16 13.14
N LEU A 181 22.19 17.07 12.31
CA LEU A 181 21.88 17.11 10.88
C LEU A 181 22.28 15.82 10.18
N PHE A 182 23.48 15.30 10.40
CA PHE A 182 23.88 14.01 9.84
C PHE A 182 22.97 12.89 10.30
N LEU A 183 22.65 12.80 11.60
CA LEU A 183 21.72 11.79 12.12
C LEU A 183 20.33 11.92 11.48
N GLY A 184 19.79 13.14 11.39
CA GLY A 184 18.49 13.41 10.76
C GLY A 184 18.47 13.12 9.25
N ALA A 185 19.56 13.42 8.54
CA ALA A 185 19.69 13.17 7.11
C ALA A 185 20.01 11.71 6.76
N ILE A 186 20.67 10.98 7.66
CA ILE A 186 20.99 9.55 7.53
C ILE A 186 19.77 8.68 7.85
N THR A 187 18.88 9.13 8.73
CA THR A 187 17.65 8.41 9.10
C THR A 187 16.85 7.90 7.89
N PRO A 188 16.53 8.73 6.87
CA PRO A 188 15.84 8.24 5.67
C PRO A 188 16.70 7.32 4.80
N VAL A 189 18.03 7.46 4.85
CA VAL A 189 18.99 6.64 4.11
C VAL A 189 19.14 5.24 4.72
N VAL A 190 19.19 5.13 6.06
CA VAL A 190 19.31 3.85 6.78
C VAL A 190 18.11 2.96 6.52
N VAL A 191 16.91 3.51 6.53
CA VAL A 191 15.69 2.76 6.16
C VAL A 191 15.77 2.26 4.73
N THR A 192 16.27 3.09 3.81
CA THR A 192 16.42 2.70 2.41
C THR A 192 17.48 1.58 2.28
N LEU A 193 18.57 1.66 3.05
CA LEU A 193 19.62 0.63 3.11
C LEU A 193 19.13 -0.66 3.79
N GLU A 194 18.31 -0.56 4.83
CA GLU A 194 17.69 -1.70 5.52
C GLU A 194 16.71 -2.42 4.59
N ASP A 195 15.89 -1.69 3.82
CA ASP A 195 15.10 -2.26 2.74
C ASP A 195 16.00 -2.98 1.71
N PHE A 196 17.22 -2.51 1.44
CA PHE A 196 18.17 -3.19 0.55
C PHE A 196 18.82 -4.44 1.17
N THR A 197 19.11 -4.43 2.48
CA THR A 197 19.75 -5.56 3.18
C THR A 197 18.75 -6.63 3.58
N ASN A 198 17.59 -6.27 4.13
CA ASN A 198 16.52 -7.23 4.49
C ASN A 198 15.93 -7.87 3.23
N LYS A 199 15.91 -7.15 2.10
CA LYS A 199 15.62 -7.77 0.80
C LYS A 199 16.52 -8.97 0.52
N ARG A 200 17.79 -8.98 0.93
CA ARG A 200 18.69 -10.12 0.64
C ARG A 200 18.43 -11.36 1.50
N GLU A 201 17.89 -11.22 2.70
CA GLU A 201 17.56 -12.37 3.55
C GLU A 201 16.20 -12.95 3.16
N ILE A 202 15.19 -12.11 2.93
CA ILE A 202 13.84 -12.56 2.58
C ILE A 202 13.75 -12.99 1.10
N SER A 203 14.47 -12.33 0.18
CA SER A 203 14.47 -12.72 -1.25
C SER A 203 14.99 -14.11 -1.50
N GLN A 204 15.66 -14.73 -0.53
CA GLN A 204 16.08 -16.13 -0.61
C GLN A 204 14.90 -17.09 -0.45
N TYR A 205 13.82 -16.66 0.21
CA TYR A 205 12.65 -17.48 0.53
C TYR A 205 11.37 -17.05 -0.19
N ALA A 206 11.16 -15.74 -0.39
CA ALA A 206 9.98 -15.22 -1.07
C ALA A 206 10.25 -13.85 -1.72
N SER A 207 9.63 -13.58 -2.87
CA SER A 207 9.62 -12.22 -3.44
C SER A 207 8.69 -11.31 -2.62
N ASP A 208 8.94 -9.99 -2.63
CA ASP A 208 8.05 -9.00 -1.99
C ASP A 208 6.58 -9.24 -2.41
N GLY A 209 6.34 -9.58 -3.69
CA GLY A 209 5.02 -9.88 -4.23
C GLY A 209 4.36 -11.13 -3.63
N GLN A 210 5.13 -12.18 -3.36
CA GLN A 210 4.63 -13.41 -2.75
C GLN A 210 4.16 -13.17 -1.31
N ILE A 211 4.93 -12.42 -0.52
CA ILE A 211 4.60 -12.09 0.88
C ILE A 211 3.24 -11.41 0.98
N TYR A 212 2.96 -10.46 0.09
CA TYR A 212 1.68 -9.76 0.08
C TYR A 212 0.52 -10.66 -0.38
N ARG A 213 0.74 -11.51 -1.41
CA ARG A 213 -0.27 -12.50 -1.85
C ARG A 213 -0.61 -13.48 -0.73
N ASP A 214 0.40 -13.89 0.03
CA ASP A 214 0.23 -14.78 1.17
C ASP A 214 -0.60 -14.09 2.26
N TYR A 215 -0.23 -12.85 2.61
CA TYR A 215 -0.92 -12.03 3.60
C TYR A 215 -2.40 -11.78 3.24
N GLU A 216 -2.71 -11.47 1.97
CA GLU A 216 -4.09 -11.33 1.51
C GLU A 216 -4.87 -12.64 1.65
N SER A 217 -4.23 -13.78 1.36
CA SER A 217 -4.86 -15.10 1.49
C SER A 217 -5.24 -15.39 2.94
N TYR A 218 -4.40 -15.01 3.91
CA TYR A 218 -4.73 -15.11 5.33
C TYR A 218 -5.93 -14.24 5.72
N ILE A 219 -6.03 -13.00 5.28
CA ILE A 219 -7.17 -12.13 5.62
C ILE A 219 -8.48 -12.68 5.04
N ILE A 220 -8.43 -13.15 3.80
CA ILE A 220 -9.59 -13.78 3.16
C ILE A 220 -9.99 -15.03 3.93
N ALA A 221 -9.01 -15.87 4.30
CA ALA A 221 -9.24 -17.08 5.07
C ALA A 221 -9.89 -16.79 6.42
N ASP A 222 -9.40 -15.80 7.17
CA ASP A 222 -9.95 -15.42 8.48
C ASP A 222 -11.43 -15.04 8.37
N GLU A 223 -11.82 -14.23 7.37
CA GLU A 223 -13.23 -13.88 7.19
C GLU A 223 -14.09 -15.08 6.79
N VAL A 224 -13.59 -15.98 5.96
CA VAL A 224 -14.30 -17.21 5.59
C VAL A 224 -14.45 -18.14 6.79
N HIS A 225 -13.37 -18.33 7.57
CA HIS A 225 -13.38 -19.15 8.78
C HIS A 225 -14.32 -18.56 9.83
N ASN A 226 -14.36 -17.24 9.98
CA ASN A 226 -15.29 -16.55 10.87
C ASN A 226 -16.75 -16.73 10.44
N LEU A 227 -17.05 -16.79 9.13
CA LEU A 227 -18.39 -17.16 8.65
C LEU A 227 -18.74 -18.60 9.02
N VAL A 228 -17.82 -19.55 8.84
CA VAL A 228 -18.05 -20.95 9.24
C VAL A 228 -18.27 -21.06 10.76
N LYS A 229 -17.49 -20.34 11.57
CA LYS A 229 -17.66 -20.28 13.04
C LYS A 229 -19.01 -19.67 13.44
N GLU A 230 -19.44 -18.59 12.77
CA GLU A 230 -20.70 -17.89 13.07
C GLU A 230 -21.94 -18.73 12.71
N TYR A 231 -21.93 -19.43 11.56
CA TYR A 231 -23.09 -20.15 11.03
C TYR A 231 -23.04 -21.67 11.23
N GLY A 232 -21.91 -22.22 11.66
CA GLY A 232 -21.71 -23.63 12.04
C GLY A 232 -21.34 -24.58 10.88
N ASP A 233 -21.16 -25.86 11.20
CA ASP A 233 -20.66 -26.89 10.26
C ASP A 233 -21.65 -27.27 9.14
N LYS A 234 -22.93 -26.89 9.27
CA LYS A 234 -23.95 -27.10 8.23
C LYS A 234 -24.23 -25.83 7.42
N SER A 235 -23.35 -24.83 7.53
CA SER A 235 -23.49 -23.55 6.86
C SER A 235 -23.27 -23.64 5.35
N TRP A 236 -23.79 -22.67 4.61
CA TRP A 236 -23.61 -22.63 3.16
C TRP A 236 -22.13 -22.45 2.80
N THR A 237 -21.39 -21.59 3.51
CA THR A 237 -19.95 -21.38 3.32
C THR A 237 -19.16 -22.66 3.54
N LYS A 238 -19.45 -23.41 4.61
CA LYS A 238 -18.83 -24.72 4.85
C LYS A 238 -19.11 -25.72 3.73
N THR A 239 -20.35 -25.78 3.26
CA THR A 239 -20.75 -26.64 2.13
C THR A 239 -19.98 -26.29 0.85
N MET A 240 -19.78 -25.00 0.55
CA MET A 240 -18.99 -24.57 -0.61
C MET A 240 -17.50 -24.97 -0.48
N LEU A 241 -16.92 -24.84 0.72
CA LEU A 241 -15.54 -25.23 0.99
C LEU A 241 -15.36 -26.75 0.85
N ASP A 242 -16.27 -27.54 1.42
CA ASP A 242 -16.23 -29.01 1.37
C ASP A 242 -16.35 -29.52 -0.08
N SER A 243 -17.11 -28.80 -0.92
CA SER A 243 -17.30 -29.16 -2.34
C SER A 243 -16.12 -28.75 -3.24
N TYR A 244 -15.09 -28.06 -2.71
CA TYR A 244 -13.97 -27.57 -3.53
C TYR A 244 -13.11 -28.70 -4.09
N HIS A 245 -12.93 -29.77 -3.31
CA HIS A 245 -12.17 -30.94 -3.76
C HIS A 245 -12.79 -31.65 -4.98
N ASP A 246 -14.09 -31.43 -5.25
CA ASP A 246 -14.79 -32.09 -6.37
C ASP A 246 -14.36 -31.53 -7.73
N LEU A 247 -13.64 -30.40 -7.73
CA LEU A 247 -13.03 -29.84 -8.94
C LEU A 247 -11.80 -30.65 -9.37
N PHE A 248 -11.25 -31.49 -8.50
CA PHE A 248 -10.16 -32.38 -8.86
C PHE A 248 -10.61 -33.35 -9.96
N ASN A 249 -9.88 -33.40 -11.08
CA ASN A 249 -10.23 -34.16 -12.28
C ASN A 249 -11.58 -33.77 -12.93
N SER A 250 -12.06 -32.54 -12.75
CA SER A 250 -13.33 -32.11 -13.35
C SER A 250 -13.25 -31.95 -14.88
N ILE A 251 -12.06 -31.64 -15.40
CA ILE A 251 -11.83 -31.32 -16.81
C ILE A 251 -10.77 -32.25 -17.37
N SER A 252 -11.03 -32.78 -18.56
CA SER A 252 -10.13 -33.62 -19.33
C SER A 252 -9.94 -33.09 -20.74
N ILE A 253 -8.87 -33.54 -21.39
CA ILE A 253 -8.49 -33.17 -22.74
C ILE A 253 -8.70 -34.36 -23.68
N GLN A 254 -9.28 -34.10 -24.84
CA GLN A 254 -9.51 -35.07 -25.90
C GLN A 254 -8.83 -34.59 -27.19
N ASN A 255 -7.89 -35.38 -27.70
CA ASN A 255 -7.27 -35.12 -29.00
C ASN A 255 -8.29 -35.37 -30.12
N GLN A 256 -8.27 -34.55 -31.17
CA GLN A 256 -9.22 -34.65 -32.31
C GLN A 256 -9.28 -36.03 -32.97
N ASN A 257 -8.20 -36.82 -32.89
CA ASN A 257 -8.09 -38.15 -33.47
C ASN A 257 -8.26 -39.30 -32.46
N SER A 258 -8.61 -38.99 -31.20
CA SER A 258 -8.73 -39.97 -30.12
C SER A 258 -10.08 -39.85 -29.41
N THR A 259 -10.69 -40.99 -29.11
CA THR A 259 -11.85 -41.07 -28.20
C THR A 259 -11.44 -41.14 -26.73
N VAL A 260 -10.13 -41.27 -26.45
CA VAL A 260 -9.59 -41.36 -25.09
C VAL A 260 -9.42 -39.94 -24.55
N SER A 261 -10.18 -39.65 -23.51
CA SER A 261 -10.05 -38.41 -22.74
C SER A 261 -9.05 -38.62 -21.60
N THR A 262 -8.16 -37.65 -21.39
CA THR A 262 -7.15 -37.70 -20.34
C THR A 262 -7.36 -36.57 -19.33
N PRO A 263 -7.42 -36.83 -18.01
CA PRO A 263 -7.58 -35.78 -17.01
C PRO A 263 -6.48 -34.72 -17.11
N LEU A 264 -6.83 -33.45 -16.86
CA LEU A 264 -5.85 -32.38 -16.76
C LEU A 264 -5.14 -32.38 -15.40
N GLU A 265 -3.91 -31.88 -15.38
CA GLU A 265 -3.18 -31.57 -14.16
C GLU A 265 -3.92 -30.54 -13.30
N GLU A 266 -3.83 -30.65 -11.97
CA GLU A 266 -4.51 -29.76 -11.01
C GLU A 266 -4.26 -28.29 -11.29
N GLU A 267 -3.01 -27.91 -11.56
CA GLU A 267 -2.63 -26.53 -11.85
C GLU A 267 -3.38 -25.97 -13.07
N LYS A 268 -3.59 -26.79 -14.11
CA LYS A 268 -4.34 -26.39 -15.31
C LYS A 268 -5.83 -26.20 -15.00
N ILE A 269 -6.41 -27.08 -14.18
CA ILE A 269 -7.80 -26.95 -13.73
C ILE A 269 -7.96 -25.68 -12.88
N TYR A 270 -7.05 -25.43 -11.94
CA TYR A 270 -7.04 -24.23 -11.12
C TYR A 270 -6.92 -22.96 -11.98
N ASN A 271 -6.03 -22.95 -12.98
CA ASN A 271 -5.88 -21.80 -13.88
C ASN A 271 -7.17 -21.54 -14.68
N ILE A 272 -7.83 -22.57 -15.19
CA ILE A 272 -9.15 -22.45 -15.84
C ILE A 272 -10.19 -21.88 -14.87
N ALA A 273 -10.17 -22.35 -13.62
CA ALA A 273 -11.11 -21.91 -12.61
C ALA A 273 -10.90 -20.46 -12.19
N PHE A 274 -9.65 -20.08 -12.01
CA PHE A 274 -9.23 -18.72 -11.73
C PHE A 274 -9.47 -17.79 -12.92
N SER A 275 -9.46 -18.28 -14.16
CA SER A 275 -9.91 -17.53 -15.34
C SER A 275 -11.43 -17.33 -15.41
N GLY A 276 -12.20 -17.92 -14.48
CA GLY A 276 -13.65 -17.76 -14.38
C GLY A 276 -14.42 -18.52 -15.45
N LEU A 277 -13.88 -19.66 -15.91
CA LEU A 277 -14.43 -20.45 -17.02
C LEU A 277 -15.00 -21.80 -16.58
N LEU A 278 -15.12 -22.05 -15.27
CA LEU A 278 -15.48 -23.38 -14.77
C LEU A 278 -16.76 -23.92 -15.39
N THR A 279 -17.72 -23.07 -15.77
CA THR A 279 -19.06 -23.44 -16.25
C THR A 279 -19.19 -23.55 -17.78
N GLU A 280 -18.09 -23.58 -18.53
CA GLU A 280 -18.10 -23.42 -20.00
C GLU A 280 -17.75 -24.68 -20.80
N PHE A 281 -17.60 -25.86 -20.17
CA PHE A 281 -17.07 -27.07 -20.83
C PHE A 281 -18.11 -28.18 -21.08
N ASP A 282 -19.42 -27.88 -21.01
CA ASP A 282 -20.49 -28.88 -21.16
C ASP A 282 -20.48 -29.51 -22.59
N ASP A 283 -20.34 -28.70 -23.65
CA ASP A 283 -20.27 -29.15 -25.06
C ASP A 283 -18.81 -29.27 -25.59
N GLY A 284 -17.87 -28.80 -24.77
CA GLY A 284 -16.42 -28.77 -24.98
C GLY A 284 -15.90 -27.49 -25.65
N ILE A 285 -14.72 -27.05 -25.21
CA ILE A 285 -14.00 -25.88 -25.75
C ILE A 285 -12.77 -26.37 -26.51
N GLU A 286 -12.66 -26.01 -27.78
CA GLU A 286 -11.50 -26.29 -28.62
C GLU A 286 -10.47 -25.17 -28.55
N ARG A 287 -9.21 -25.49 -28.26
CA ARG A 287 -8.10 -24.54 -28.23
C ARG A 287 -6.80 -25.20 -28.70
N HIS A 288 -6.12 -24.61 -29.68
CA HIS A 288 -4.85 -25.11 -30.24
C HIS A 288 -4.84 -26.60 -30.64
N GLY A 289 -5.97 -27.14 -31.11
CA GLY A 289 -6.10 -28.53 -31.56
C GLY A 289 -6.57 -29.51 -30.48
N ASP A 290 -6.72 -29.05 -29.24
CA ASP A 290 -7.19 -29.85 -28.12
C ASP A 290 -8.63 -29.49 -27.75
N LYS A 291 -9.49 -30.50 -27.55
CA LYS A 291 -10.85 -30.32 -27.06
C LYS A 291 -10.90 -30.55 -25.55
N HIS A 292 -11.20 -29.51 -24.79
CA HIS A 292 -11.40 -29.57 -23.34
C HIS A 292 -12.86 -29.84 -23.03
N VAL A 293 -13.15 -30.86 -22.22
CA VAL A 293 -14.51 -31.28 -21.85
C VAL A 293 -14.55 -31.65 -20.37
N TYR A 294 -15.74 -31.65 -19.78
CA TYR A 294 -15.89 -32.26 -18.45
C TYR A 294 -15.66 -33.76 -18.50
N THR A 295 -15.00 -34.27 -17.47
CA THR A 295 -14.73 -35.72 -17.32
C THR A 295 -16.00 -36.48 -16.94
N ASP A 296 -16.80 -35.94 -16.02
CA ASP A 296 -18.11 -36.45 -15.67
C ASP A 296 -19.05 -35.31 -15.24
N THR A 297 -20.03 -34.99 -16.10
CA THR A 297 -21.02 -33.96 -15.81
C THR A 297 -21.97 -34.34 -14.68
N THR A 298 -22.19 -35.63 -14.42
CA THR A 298 -23.10 -36.09 -13.36
C THR A 298 -22.49 -35.93 -11.98
N LEU A 299 -21.19 -36.18 -11.81
CA LEU A 299 -20.47 -35.90 -10.56
C LEU A 299 -20.35 -34.39 -10.33
N LEU A 300 -20.01 -33.62 -11.36
CA LEU A 300 -19.93 -32.16 -11.25
C LEU A 300 -21.26 -31.51 -10.88
N ASN A 301 -22.37 -31.97 -11.45
CA ASN A 301 -23.69 -31.46 -11.12
C ASN A 301 -24.14 -31.80 -9.69
N ARG A 302 -23.43 -32.70 -8.97
CA ARG A 302 -23.64 -32.97 -7.54
C ARG A 302 -22.80 -32.07 -6.64
N SER A 303 -21.76 -31.41 -7.16
CA SER A 303 -20.97 -30.43 -6.40
C SER A 303 -21.81 -29.17 -6.15
N GLU A 304 -22.05 -28.86 -4.88
CA GLU A 304 -22.84 -27.69 -4.48
C GLU A 304 -22.16 -26.38 -4.92
N LEU A 305 -20.82 -26.34 -4.90
CA LEU A 305 -20.04 -25.22 -5.43
C LEU A 305 -20.31 -25.03 -6.92
N PHE A 306 -20.21 -26.11 -7.71
CA PHE A 306 -20.39 -26.02 -9.14
C PHE A 306 -21.84 -25.68 -9.53
N SER A 307 -22.81 -26.27 -8.84
CA SER A 307 -24.24 -25.94 -8.98
C SER A 307 -24.49 -24.46 -8.71
N HIS A 308 -23.92 -23.92 -7.62
CA HIS A 308 -24.00 -22.49 -7.30
C HIS A 308 -23.43 -21.62 -8.42
N LEU A 309 -22.26 -21.95 -8.97
CA LEU A 309 -21.67 -21.19 -10.08
C LEU A 309 -22.52 -21.25 -11.36
N LYS A 310 -23.14 -22.41 -11.66
CA LYS A 310 -24.10 -22.56 -12.77
C LYS A 310 -25.34 -21.70 -12.55
N ASP A 311 -25.85 -21.60 -11.32
CA ASP A 311 -27.00 -20.75 -11.01
C ASP A 311 -26.67 -19.25 -11.10
N VAL A 312 -25.49 -18.84 -10.62
CA VAL A 312 -24.98 -17.47 -10.80
C VAL A 312 -24.88 -17.10 -12.27
N LYS A 313 -24.36 -18.02 -13.12
CA LYS A 313 -24.30 -17.82 -14.58
C LYS A 313 -25.69 -17.57 -15.19
N LYS A 314 -26.73 -18.29 -14.74
CA LYS A 314 -28.10 -18.14 -15.26
C LYS A 314 -28.69 -16.75 -15.01
N LEU A 315 -28.27 -16.05 -13.96
CA LEU A 315 -28.76 -14.70 -13.63
C LEU A 315 -28.36 -13.64 -14.68
N GLN A 316 -27.30 -13.89 -15.45
CA GLN A 316 -26.80 -12.99 -16.50
C GLN A 316 -26.48 -13.77 -17.79
N LYS A 317 -27.38 -14.68 -18.18
CA LYS A 317 -27.19 -15.45 -19.42
C LYS A 317 -27.12 -14.50 -20.62
N LEU A 318 -26.11 -14.67 -21.47
CA LEU A 318 -26.03 -13.97 -22.74
C LEU A 318 -26.98 -14.65 -23.74
N ASP A 319 -27.62 -13.86 -24.61
CA ASP A 319 -28.39 -14.39 -25.74
C ASP A 319 -27.46 -15.22 -26.66
N LYS A 320 -28.03 -16.14 -27.47
CA LYS A 320 -27.24 -17.07 -28.28
C LYS A 320 -26.23 -16.30 -29.17
N ASP A 321 -24.96 -16.71 -29.06
CA ASP A 321 -23.75 -16.21 -29.74
C ASP A 321 -23.21 -14.84 -29.28
N PRO A 322 -22.67 -14.75 -28.05
CA PRO A 322 -21.94 -13.56 -27.62
C PRO A 322 -20.68 -13.31 -28.46
N TYR A 323 -20.12 -14.37 -29.07
CA TYR A 323 -18.97 -14.30 -29.97
C TYR A 323 -19.31 -15.09 -31.26
N ASN A 324 -20.09 -14.50 -32.14
CA ASN A 324 -20.13 -14.93 -33.54
C ASN A 324 -19.01 -14.18 -34.29
N LYS A 325 -18.39 -14.78 -35.31
CA LYS A 325 -17.49 -14.08 -36.26
C LYS A 325 -18.08 -12.77 -36.81
N SER A 326 -19.41 -12.61 -36.79
CA SER A 326 -20.14 -11.39 -37.18
C SER A 326 -20.47 -10.42 -36.04
N ASN A 327 -20.21 -10.74 -34.76
CA ASN A 327 -20.62 -9.96 -33.60
C ASN A 327 -19.42 -9.42 -32.80
N ASP A 328 -19.08 -8.16 -33.04
CA ASP A 328 -18.01 -7.40 -32.37
C ASP A 328 -18.26 -7.20 -30.85
N TYR A 329 -19.47 -7.54 -30.38
CA TYR A 329 -19.87 -7.51 -28.98
C TYR A 329 -19.03 -8.45 -28.11
N GLY A 330 -18.66 -9.63 -28.62
CA GLY A 330 -17.83 -10.59 -27.91
C GLY A 330 -16.44 -10.04 -27.64
N ARG A 331 -15.72 -9.64 -28.70
CA ARG A 331 -14.37 -9.07 -28.57
C ARG A 331 -14.35 -7.84 -27.66
N LYS A 332 -15.32 -6.92 -27.82
CA LYS A 332 -15.43 -5.73 -26.96
C LYS A 332 -15.73 -6.05 -25.50
N ILE A 333 -16.49 -7.10 -25.18
CA ILE A 333 -16.74 -7.52 -23.80
C ILE A 333 -15.50 -8.16 -23.19
N TRP A 334 -14.79 -9.01 -23.94
CA TRP A 334 -13.54 -9.61 -23.48
C TRP A 334 -12.44 -8.56 -23.29
N GLU A 335 -12.38 -7.56 -24.17
CA GLU A 335 -11.57 -6.35 -24.03
C GLU A 335 -12.07 -5.41 -22.91
N GLN A 336 -13.22 -5.67 -22.28
CA GLN A 336 -13.70 -4.97 -21.09
C GLN A 336 -13.57 -5.83 -19.82
N SER A 337 -12.98 -7.03 -19.95
CA SER A 337 -12.69 -7.94 -18.84
C SER A 337 -11.33 -7.68 -18.21
N PHE A 338 -11.17 -8.09 -16.97
CA PHE A 338 -9.98 -7.91 -16.14
C PHE A 338 -8.73 -8.64 -16.65
N TYR A 339 -8.83 -9.42 -17.74
CA TYR A 339 -7.70 -10.14 -18.33
C TYR A 339 -7.66 -10.01 -19.85
N PHE A 340 -6.69 -9.24 -20.34
CA PHE A 340 -6.31 -9.20 -21.74
C PHE A 340 -4.79 -9.03 -21.82
N ASN A 341 -4.14 -9.72 -22.76
CA ASN A 341 -2.72 -9.51 -23.05
C ASN A 341 -2.58 -8.41 -24.11
N LYS A 342 -1.80 -7.35 -23.83
CA LYS A 342 -1.60 -6.21 -24.74
C LYS A 342 -0.18 -6.19 -25.26
N ASN A 343 0.05 -6.66 -26.48
CA ASN A 343 1.38 -6.58 -27.12
C ASN A 343 1.86 -5.15 -27.49
N SER A 344 1.24 -4.07 -26.99
CA SER A 344 1.55 -2.69 -27.42
C SER A 344 2.39 -1.92 -26.40
N SER A 345 3.37 -1.18 -26.90
CA SER A 345 4.30 -0.30 -26.17
C SER A 345 3.71 1.09 -25.84
N SER A 346 2.40 1.31 -26.02
CA SER A 346 1.78 2.63 -25.84
C SER A 346 0.79 2.69 -24.67
N SER A 347 1.08 3.61 -23.74
CA SER A 347 0.36 3.87 -22.48
C SER A 347 -0.93 4.70 -22.61
N ARG A 348 -1.38 5.01 -23.84
CA ARG A 348 -2.44 6.01 -24.08
C ARG A 348 -3.87 5.45 -24.15
N ASP A 349 -4.05 4.13 -24.25
CA ASP A 349 -5.39 3.54 -24.27
C ASP A 349 -5.90 3.36 -22.85
N LYS A 350 -6.89 4.18 -22.46
CA LYS A 350 -7.56 4.02 -21.17
C LYS A 350 -8.52 2.83 -21.25
N PHE A 351 -8.17 1.75 -20.55
CA PHE A 351 -9.05 0.60 -20.38
C PHE A 351 -10.38 1.04 -19.75
N LYS A 352 -11.51 0.67 -20.37
CA LYS A 352 -12.85 1.01 -19.86
C LYS A 352 -13.50 -0.26 -19.32
N PHE A 353 -13.58 -0.37 -18.00
CA PHE A 353 -14.22 -1.50 -17.35
C PHE A 353 -15.75 -1.32 -17.32
N ASN A 354 -16.52 -2.30 -17.78
CA ASN A 354 -17.99 -2.23 -17.79
C ASN A 354 -18.60 -2.83 -16.52
N TYR A 355 -18.23 -2.27 -15.36
CA TYR A 355 -18.72 -2.72 -14.05
C TYR A 355 -20.24 -2.62 -13.90
N ASP A 356 -20.81 -1.54 -14.45
CA ASP A 356 -22.20 -1.11 -14.23
C ASP A 356 -23.16 -1.54 -15.35
N GLY A 357 -22.67 -2.22 -16.38
CA GLY A 357 -23.53 -2.73 -17.45
C GLY A 357 -24.51 -3.79 -16.95
N LYS A 358 -25.59 -4.03 -17.72
CA LYS A 358 -26.60 -5.07 -17.43
C LYS A 358 -25.99 -6.46 -17.17
N ASN A 359 -24.92 -6.79 -17.89
CA ASN A 359 -24.16 -8.04 -17.79
C ASN A 359 -22.82 -7.85 -17.03
N GLY A 360 -22.68 -6.72 -16.34
CA GLY A 360 -21.50 -6.35 -15.54
C GLY A 360 -21.59 -6.87 -14.11
N PHE A 361 -20.49 -6.72 -13.38
CA PHE A 361 -20.36 -7.27 -12.03
C PHE A 361 -21.28 -6.60 -11.00
N ASN A 362 -21.46 -5.28 -11.02
CA ASN A 362 -22.30 -4.61 -10.02
C ASN A 362 -23.78 -5.04 -10.13
N ALA A 363 -24.30 -5.17 -11.36
CA ALA A 363 -25.65 -5.68 -11.61
C ALA A 363 -25.83 -7.13 -11.10
N LEU A 364 -24.80 -7.98 -11.24
CA LEU A 364 -24.83 -9.33 -10.69
C LEU A 364 -24.86 -9.30 -9.16
N MET A 365 -24.01 -8.49 -8.54
CA MET A 365 -23.93 -8.39 -7.08
C MET A 365 -25.22 -7.84 -6.47
N GLU A 366 -25.91 -6.92 -7.13
CA GLU A 366 -27.23 -6.45 -6.72
C GLU A 366 -28.27 -7.58 -6.74
N SER A 367 -28.30 -8.36 -7.81
CA SER A 367 -29.18 -9.53 -7.95
C SER A 367 -28.92 -10.57 -6.84
N LEU A 368 -27.66 -10.94 -6.64
CA LEU A 368 -27.26 -11.90 -5.61
C LEU A 368 -27.57 -11.42 -4.18
N ASN A 369 -27.37 -10.14 -3.88
CA ASN A 369 -27.64 -9.58 -2.55
C ASN A 369 -29.13 -9.39 -2.26
N LYS A 370 -29.97 -9.30 -3.28
CA LYS A 370 -31.42 -9.17 -3.11
C LYS A 370 -31.99 -10.46 -2.50
N ASP A 371 -31.62 -11.60 -3.07
CA ASP A 371 -32.22 -12.90 -2.76
C ASP A 371 -31.36 -13.80 -1.83
N GLY A 372 -30.17 -13.33 -1.43
CA GLY A 372 -29.27 -14.06 -0.54
C GLY A 372 -29.75 -14.15 0.92
N SER A 373 -29.46 -15.27 1.59
CA SER A 373 -29.53 -15.36 3.06
C SER A 373 -28.50 -14.41 3.72
N PRO A 374 -28.63 -14.08 5.02
CA PRO A 374 -27.65 -13.23 5.71
C PRO A 374 -26.19 -13.69 5.56
N GLU A 375 -25.96 -15.00 5.68
CA GLU A 375 -24.65 -15.63 5.43
C GLU A 375 -24.16 -15.39 3.99
N LYS A 376 -24.99 -15.72 3.00
CA LYS A 376 -24.68 -15.51 1.58
C LYS A 376 -24.36 -14.05 1.28
N LYS A 377 -25.12 -13.09 1.84
CA LYS A 377 -24.84 -11.66 1.66
C LYS A 377 -23.48 -11.26 2.24
N LYS A 378 -23.09 -11.77 3.41
CA LYS A 378 -21.75 -11.52 3.98
C LYS A 378 -20.65 -12.07 3.06
N PHE A 379 -20.81 -13.28 2.55
CA PHE A 379 -19.86 -13.87 1.61
C PHE A 379 -19.83 -13.11 0.27
N TYR A 380 -20.97 -12.71 -0.28
CA TYR A 380 -21.07 -11.89 -1.50
C TYR A 380 -20.40 -10.52 -1.32
N ASN A 381 -20.49 -9.93 -0.13
CA ASN A 381 -19.77 -8.69 0.18
C ASN A 381 -18.25 -8.90 0.21
N LEU A 382 -17.77 -10.04 0.72
CA LEU A 382 -16.36 -10.42 0.61
C LEU A 382 -15.95 -10.56 -0.86
N ILE A 383 -16.75 -11.23 -1.70
CA ILE A 383 -16.51 -11.34 -3.16
C ILE A 383 -16.45 -9.98 -3.84
N ASN A 384 -17.40 -9.08 -3.56
CA ASN A 384 -17.42 -7.71 -4.08
C ASN A 384 -16.14 -6.95 -3.72
N ARG A 385 -15.68 -7.12 -2.48
CA ARG A 385 -14.44 -6.50 -2.00
C ARG A 385 -13.22 -7.11 -2.69
N VAL A 386 -13.12 -8.42 -2.84
CA VAL A 386 -12.04 -9.12 -3.56
C VAL A 386 -11.99 -8.68 -5.01
N VAL A 387 -13.13 -8.57 -5.71
CA VAL A 387 -13.14 -8.09 -7.09
C VAL A 387 -12.62 -6.65 -7.20
N LYS A 388 -13.19 -5.73 -6.40
CA LYS A 388 -12.85 -4.31 -6.48
C LYS A 388 -11.41 -4.01 -6.07
N ASN A 389 -10.88 -4.82 -5.16
CA ASN A 389 -9.63 -4.53 -4.50
C ASN A 389 -8.49 -5.45 -4.98
N SER A 390 -8.75 -6.70 -5.33
CA SER A 390 -7.71 -7.70 -5.58
C SER A 390 -7.56 -8.09 -7.04
N LEU A 391 -8.60 -7.95 -7.86
CA LEU A 391 -8.63 -8.52 -9.23
C LEU A 391 -8.63 -7.49 -10.36
N ILE A 392 -8.66 -6.18 -10.05
CA ILE A 392 -8.57 -5.13 -11.09
C ILE A 392 -7.11 -4.97 -11.54
N ILE A 393 -6.78 -5.56 -12.69
CA ILE A 393 -5.46 -5.48 -13.33
C ILE A 393 -5.49 -4.42 -14.41
N PHE A 394 -4.47 -3.56 -14.43
CA PHE A 394 -4.34 -2.49 -15.42
C PHE A 394 -3.27 -2.76 -16.49
N ASP A 395 -2.46 -3.82 -16.34
CA ASP A 395 -1.40 -4.19 -17.28
C ASP A 395 -0.98 -5.66 -17.04
N SER A 396 -1.23 -6.57 -17.98
CA SER A 396 -0.90 -7.99 -17.82
C SER A 396 0.49 -8.37 -18.34
N ASN A 397 1.19 -7.46 -19.04
CA ASN A 397 2.46 -7.78 -19.71
C ASN A 397 3.59 -8.13 -18.73
N ARG A 398 3.39 -7.92 -17.43
CA ARG A 398 4.34 -8.34 -16.40
C ARG A 398 3.93 -9.63 -15.67
N LEU A 399 2.71 -10.13 -15.87
CA LEU A 399 2.29 -11.47 -15.41
C LEU A 399 2.86 -12.60 -16.29
N ASP A 400 3.67 -12.26 -17.30
CA ASP A 400 4.24 -13.18 -18.30
C ASP A 400 5.17 -14.27 -17.72
N ASN A 401 5.51 -14.22 -16.43
CA ASN A 401 6.22 -15.33 -15.77
C ASN A 401 5.30 -16.48 -15.36
N ASP A 402 3.99 -16.26 -15.17
CA ASP A 402 3.00 -17.33 -15.01
C ASP A 402 2.48 -17.73 -16.40
N ARG A 403 3.36 -18.36 -17.21
CA ARG A 403 3.12 -18.76 -18.61
C ARG A 403 1.84 -19.59 -18.85
N ASN A 404 1.21 -20.10 -17.80
CA ASN A 404 -0.03 -20.85 -17.88
C ASN A 404 -1.29 -19.96 -17.81
N TRP A 405 -1.23 -18.77 -17.20
CA TRP A 405 -2.38 -17.86 -17.07
C TRP A 405 -2.74 -17.19 -18.40
N GLY A 406 -1.74 -16.87 -19.24
CA GLY A 406 -1.97 -16.35 -20.58
C GLY A 406 -2.79 -17.28 -21.48
N LYS A 407 -2.83 -18.58 -21.16
CA LYS A 407 -3.51 -19.63 -21.95
C LYS A 407 -5.02 -19.71 -21.76
N TRP A 408 -5.66 -18.84 -20.99
CA TRP A 408 -7.14 -18.78 -20.87
C TRP A 408 -7.66 -17.34 -20.88
N ASN A 409 -6.86 -16.44 -21.47
CA ASN A 409 -7.15 -15.01 -21.58
C ASN A 409 -7.22 -14.55 -23.05
N LEU A 410 -7.84 -13.38 -23.26
CA LEU A 410 -7.89 -12.73 -24.56
C LEU A 410 -6.50 -12.18 -24.94
N VAL A 411 -6.02 -12.48 -26.14
CA VAL A 411 -4.78 -11.88 -26.68
C VAL A 411 -5.15 -10.73 -27.63
N ILE A 412 -4.89 -9.48 -27.26
CA ILE A 412 -5.23 -8.33 -28.12
C ILE A 412 -4.39 -8.37 -29.39
N GLY A 413 -5.07 -8.32 -30.53
CA GLY A 413 -4.42 -8.25 -31.85
C GLY A 413 -4.15 -9.61 -32.49
N SER A 414 -4.41 -10.73 -31.79
CA SER A 414 -4.33 -12.07 -32.37
C SER A 414 -5.72 -12.66 -32.55
N LYS A 415 -6.15 -12.91 -33.80
CA LYS A 415 -7.46 -13.54 -34.07
C LYS A 415 -7.42 -15.04 -33.78
N GLU A 416 -6.35 -15.71 -34.22
CA GLU A 416 -6.14 -17.15 -34.11
C GLU A 416 -6.10 -17.60 -32.65
N ASP A 417 -5.44 -16.84 -31.77
CA ASP A 417 -5.34 -17.17 -30.33
C ASP A 417 -6.67 -17.01 -29.57
N ASN A 418 -7.69 -16.41 -30.20
CA ASN A 418 -8.97 -16.06 -29.58
C ASN A 418 -10.16 -16.83 -30.17
N GLU A 419 -9.97 -17.72 -31.15
CA GLU A 419 -11.08 -18.45 -31.79
C GLU A 419 -11.87 -19.32 -30.80
N TRP A 420 -11.20 -19.84 -29.77
CA TRP A 420 -11.83 -20.62 -28.70
C TRP A 420 -12.94 -19.86 -27.93
N LEU A 421 -12.94 -18.52 -27.96
CA LEU A 421 -13.97 -17.69 -27.32
C LEU A 421 -15.34 -17.81 -28.00
N GLU A 422 -15.41 -18.31 -29.24
CA GLU A 422 -16.67 -18.58 -29.95
C GLU A 422 -17.58 -19.55 -29.19
N ASN A 423 -16.99 -20.44 -28.38
CA ASN A 423 -17.70 -21.46 -27.62
C ASN A 423 -17.98 -21.06 -26.16
N VAL A 424 -17.62 -19.84 -25.77
CA VAL A 424 -17.75 -19.36 -24.38
C VAL A 424 -19.01 -18.51 -24.23
N ASN A 425 -19.90 -18.89 -23.30
CA ASN A 425 -21.18 -18.22 -23.08
C ASN A 425 -21.37 -17.78 -21.63
N ILE A 426 -20.48 -16.91 -21.15
CA ILE A 426 -20.52 -16.35 -19.79
C ILE A 426 -20.47 -14.81 -19.82
N SER A 427 -21.27 -14.16 -18.98
CA SER A 427 -21.21 -12.71 -18.82
C SER A 427 -19.92 -12.25 -18.14
N LEU A 428 -19.57 -10.98 -18.34
CA LEU A 428 -18.45 -10.36 -17.62
C LEU A 428 -18.64 -10.45 -16.10
N GLY A 429 -19.86 -10.14 -15.61
CA GLY A 429 -20.18 -10.22 -14.18
C GLY A 429 -20.02 -11.62 -13.61
N ALA A 430 -20.56 -12.64 -14.29
CA ALA A 430 -20.50 -14.02 -13.82
C ALA A 430 -19.07 -14.58 -13.83
N ARG A 431 -18.27 -14.25 -14.86
CA ARG A 431 -16.85 -14.63 -14.93
C ARG A 431 -16.05 -14.03 -13.78
N MET A 432 -16.22 -12.72 -13.53
CA MET A 432 -15.56 -12.02 -12.41
C MET A 432 -15.93 -12.63 -11.06
N TYR A 433 -17.22 -12.94 -10.89
CA TYR A 433 -17.70 -13.61 -9.70
C TYR A 433 -17.02 -14.98 -9.52
N GLN A 434 -16.97 -15.81 -10.57
CA GLN A 434 -16.34 -17.13 -10.51
C GLN A 434 -14.86 -17.04 -10.12
N THR A 435 -14.08 -16.14 -10.74
CA THR A 435 -12.68 -15.94 -10.38
C THR A 435 -12.51 -15.57 -8.91
N ALA A 436 -13.28 -14.57 -8.44
CA ALA A 436 -13.21 -14.15 -7.05
C ALA A 436 -13.66 -15.23 -6.08
N PHE A 437 -14.66 -16.02 -6.46
CA PHE A 437 -15.17 -17.14 -5.68
C PHE A 437 -14.11 -18.21 -5.49
N ILE A 438 -13.47 -18.63 -6.57
CA ILE A 438 -12.39 -19.61 -6.53
C ILE A 438 -11.20 -19.09 -5.71
N LYS A 439 -10.85 -17.81 -5.87
CA LYS A 439 -9.83 -17.18 -5.03
C LYS A 439 -10.17 -17.25 -3.54
N VAL A 440 -11.40 -16.89 -3.17
CA VAL A 440 -11.84 -16.88 -1.77
C VAL A 440 -11.80 -18.27 -1.14
N ILE A 441 -12.34 -19.26 -1.85
CA ILE A 441 -12.35 -20.66 -1.40
C ILE A 441 -10.92 -21.21 -1.31
N ASN A 442 -10.09 -21.00 -2.33
CA ASN A 442 -8.70 -21.46 -2.34
C ASN A 442 -7.88 -20.83 -1.21
N SER A 443 -8.01 -19.52 -0.97
CA SER A 443 -7.31 -18.84 0.14
C SER A 443 -7.72 -19.40 1.51
N ALA A 444 -8.97 -19.83 1.69
CA ALA A 444 -9.45 -20.39 2.94
C ALA A 444 -9.01 -21.84 3.20
N ILE A 445 -8.75 -22.60 2.13
CA ILE A 445 -8.36 -24.03 2.20
C ILE A 445 -6.84 -24.18 2.17
N ASN A 446 -6.17 -23.48 1.25
CA ASN A 446 -4.74 -23.60 0.99
C ASN A 446 -4.00 -22.39 1.52
N LEU A 447 -3.88 -22.33 2.85
CA LEU A 447 -3.10 -21.29 3.51
C LEU A 447 -1.62 -21.39 3.10
N PRO A 448 -0.96 -20.29 2.72
CA PRO A 448 0.45 -20.30 2.35
C PRO A 448 1.32 -20.69 3.55
N THR A 449 2.17 -21.72 3.43
CA THR A 449 3.08 -22.12 4.52
C THR A 449 4.50 -21.63 4.24
N PRO A 450 4.92 -20.46 4.76
CA PRO A 450 6.29 -19.98 4.56
C PRO A 450 7.29 -20.95 5.21
N GLN A 451 8.48 -21.08 4.63
CA GLN A 451 9.57 -21.91 5.16
C GLN A 451 10.22 -21.32 6.43
N MET A 452 9.81 -20.12 6.83
CA MET A 452 10.24 -19.40 8.02
C MET A 452 9.08 -19.34 9.02
N ASP A 453 9.39 -19.18 10.30
CA ASP A 453 8.38 -18.90 11.32
C ASP A 453 7.48 -17.73 10.87
N LEU A 454 6.16 -17.90 11.00
CA LEU A 454 5.18 -16.94 10.50
C LEU A 454 5.38 -15.57 11.15
N SER A 455 5.73 -15.57 12.45
CA SER A 455 6.03 -14.34 13.15
C SER A 455 7.23 -13.64 12.53
N ASP A 456 8.30 -14.35 12.16
CA ASP A 456 9.50 -13.74 11.55
C ASP A 456 9.29 -13.37 10.08
N TYR A 457 8.53 -14.17 9.33
CA TYR A 457 8.13 -13.92 7.94
C TYR A 457 7.35 -12.60 7.84
N TYR A 458 6.37 -12.41 8.73
CA TYR A 458 5.58 -11.19 8.79
C TYR A 458 6.24 -10.08 9.61
N HIS A 459 7.05 -10.39 10.62
CA HIS A 459 7.85 -9.38 11.32
C HIS A 459 8.85 -8.76 10.35
N SER A 460 9.45 -9.50 9.43
CA SER A 460 10.34 -8.92 8.42
C SER A 460 9.58 -8.07 7.39
N ALA A 461 8.36 -8.48 7.02
CA ALA A 461 7.45 -7.65 6.24
C ALA A 461 6.99 -6.38 7.00
N LYS A 462 6.83 -6.46 8.33
CA LYS A 462 6.32 -5.42 9.22
C LYS A 462 7.38 -4.48 9.81
N VAL A 463 8.56 -4.95 10.16
CA VAL A 463 9.73 -4.15 10.56
C VAL A 463 10.11 -3.26 9.39
N SER A 464 10.11 -3.82 8.17
CA SER A 464 10.27 -3.00 6.98
C SER A 464 9.10 -2.01 6.75
N LEU A 465 7.91 -2.24 7.33
CA LEU A 465 6.78 -1.29 7.36
C LEU A 465 6.81 -0.28 8.54
N TYR A 466 7.40 -0.59 9.70
CA TYR A 466 7.15 0.15 10.95
C TYR A 466 8.40 0.43 11.81
N ALA A 467 9.59 -0.02 11.41
CA ALA A 467 10.84 0.20 12.16
C ALA A 467 11.17 1.69 12.37
N ASN A 468 10.62 2.58 11.54
CA ASN A 468 10.82 4.02 11.65
C ASN A 468 9.59 4.77 11.10
N PRO A 469 9.16 5.90 11.70
CA PRO A 469 8.16 6.80 11.11
C PRO A 469 8.38 7.11 9.62
N TRP A 470 9.64 7.07 9.15
CA TRP A 470 10.02 7.20 7.76
C TRP A 470 9.76 5.95 6.89
N SER A 471 9.99 4.73 7.37
CA SER A 471 9.69 3.50 6.60
C SER A 471 8.20 3.32 6.40
N MET A 472 7.45 3.57 7.47
CA MET A 472 5.98 3.64 7.49
C MET A 472 5.48 4.68 6.47
N PHE A 473 6.07 5.86 6.47
CA PHE A 473 5.74 6.93 5.53
C PHE A 473 6.09 6.61 4.06
N ASN A 474 7.30 6.10 3.80
CA ASN A 474 7.78 5.79 2.46
C ASN A 474 6.96 4.65 1.84
N ARG A 475 6.52 3.66 2.64
CA ARG A 475 5.64 2.57 2.18
C ARG A 475 4.17 2.96 2.06
N ILE A 476 3.62 3.82 2.92
CA ILE A 476 2.28 4.45 2.69
C ILE A 476 2.25 5.19 1.34
N ILE A 477 3.39 5.74 0.91
CA ILE A 477 3.51 6.45 -0.37
C ILE A 477 3.82 5.52 -1.55
N ASN A 478 4.66 4.48 -1.37
CA ASN A 478 5.10 3.59 -2.46
C ASN A 478 4.19 2.35 -2.65
N ASN A 479 3.64 1.75 -1.59
CA ASN A 479 2.75 0.57 -1.69
C ASN A 479 1.31 0.93 -2.08
N ASN A 480 0.94 2.21 -2.03
CA ASN A 480 -0.30 2.69 -2.63
C ASN A 480 -0.19 2.86 -4.15
N TYR A 481 1.03 2.85 -4.71
CA TYR A 481 1.21 3.16 -6.11
C TYR A 481 2.46 2.50 -6.71
N PHE A 482 2.18 1.48 -7.53
CA PHE A 482 2.99 0.86 -8.59
C PHE A 482 3.47 -0.57 -8.35
N GLY A 483 2.90 -1.46 -9.15
CA GLY A 483 3.39 -2.79 -9.46
C GLY A 483 2.48 -3.35 -10.53
N SER A 484 2.94 -3.42 -11.78
CA SER A 484 2.24 -3.97 -12.94
C SER A 484 1.98 -5.49 -12.84
N GLU A 485 1.98 -6.06 -11.64
CA GLU A 485 1.75 -7.48 -11.35
C GLU A 485 0.81 -7.66 -10.14
N ILE A 486 -0.05 -6.66 -9.85
CA ILE A 486 -1.04 -6.76 -8.77
C ILE A 486 -2.25 -7.56 -9.27
N LEU A 487 -2.06 -8.87 -9.38
CA LEU A 487 -3.09 -9.79 -8.93
C LEU A 487 -2.95 -9.89 -7.41
N GLY A 488 -3.89 -9.27 -6.71
CA GLY A 488 -4.20 -9.62 -5.32
C GLY A 488 -3.64 -8.76 -4.19
N ASN A 489 -3.79 -7.43 -4.17
CA ASN A 489 -3.33 -6.64 -3.01
C ASN A 489 -4.04 -5.29 -2.78
N ARG A 490 -5.36 -5.26 -2.56
CA ARG A 490 -5.98 -4.02 -2.00
C ARG A 490 -7.09 -4.24 -0.98
N ILE A 491 -7.46 -5.47 -0.62
CA ILE A 491 -8.52 -5.69 0.39
C ILE A 491 -8.19 -4.95 1.68
N GLU A 492 -6.89 -4.84 2.00
CA GLU A 492 -6.39 -4.02 3.09
C GLU A 492 -5.75 -2.68 2.69
N GLN A 493 -5.79 -2.18 1.45
CA GLN A 493 -5.28 -0.81 1.21
C GLN A 493 -6.00 0.22 2.08
N THR A 494 -7.30 0.05 2.36
CA THR A 494 -8.04 0.87 3.33
C THR A 494 -7.66 0.64 4.78
N SER A 495 -7.09 -0.51 5.14
CA SER A 495 -6.62 -0.85 6.49
C SER A 495 -5.14 -0.49 6.70
N PHE A 496 -4.28 -0.69 5.71
CA PHE A 496 -2.91 -0.18 5.64
C PHE A 496 -2.85 1.36 5.52
N ASN A 497 -3.84 1.99 4.87
CA ASN A 497 -4.02 3.45 4.93
C ASN A 497 -4.40 3.92 6.34
N ARG A 498 -4.96 3.03 7.15
CA ARG A 498 -5.11 3.22 8.60
C ARG A 498 -3.86 2.69 9.26
N SER A 499 -2.79 3.48 9.14
CA SER A 499 -1.49 3.24 9.77
C SER A 499 -1.50 3.04 11.30
N TRP A 500 -2.69 2.97 11.90
CA TRP A 500 -2.98 2.77 13.30
C TRP A 500 -3.49 1.38 13.70
N VAL A 501 -3.71 0.45 12.76
CA VAL A 501 -4.10 -0.95 13.04
C VAL A 501 -3.06 -1.89 12.42
N ASN A 502 -2.37 -2.67 13.24
CA ASN A 502 -1.43 -3.71 12.86
C ASN A 502 -2.08 -5.07 13.13
N LYS A 503 -2.41 -5.83 12.09
CA LYS A 503 -3.01 -7.15 12.27
C LYS A 503 -1.95 -8.21 12.46
N GLU A 504 -1.85 -8.79 13.65
CA GLU A 504 -1.02 -9.97 13.93
C GLU A 504 -1.73 -11.23 13.42
N ILE A 505 -1.08 -11.95 12.53
CA ILE A 505 -1.56 -13.23 12.01
C ILE A 505 -0.97 -14.31 12.90
N VAL A 506 -1.83 -15.02 13.62
CA VAL A 506 -1.47 -16.20 14.42
C VAL A 506 -2.08 -17.42 13.72
N VAL A 507 -1.23 -18.37 13.32
CA VAL A 507 -1.66 -19.60 12.65
C VAL A 507 -1.09 -20.79 13.40
N GLU A 508 -1.96 -21.66 13.90
CA GLU A 508 -1.55 -22.97 14.37
C GLU A 508 -1.71 -23.97 13.22
N LEU A 509 -0.62 -24.23 12.49
CA LEU A 509 -0.57 -25.27 11.47
C LEU A 509 -0.42 -26.63 12.16
N LYS A 510 -1.41 -27.51 12.01
CA LYS A 510 -1.22 -28.93 12.35
C LYS A 510 -0.24 -29.50 11.32
N PRO A 511 0.83 -30.20 11.76
CA PRO A 511 1.82 -30.75 10.86
C PRO A 511 1.22 -31.93 10.07
N GLU A 512 0.58 -31.65 8.95
CA GLU A 512 0.25 -32.68 7.96
C GLU A 512 1.24 -32.67 6.81
N LYS A 513 1.70 -33.87 6.47
CA LYS A 513 2.80 -34.21 5.55
C LYS A 513 2.45 -34.11 4.07
N ARG A 514 1.37 -33.44 3.66
CA ARG A 514 0.98 -33.43 2.26
C ARG A 514 1.54 -32.22 1.53
N GLU A 515 2.39 -32.54 0.56
CA GLU A 515 2.86 -31.65 -0.50
C GLU A 515 1.66 -30.96 -1.20
N HIS A 516 1.95 -29.84 -1.85
CA HIS A 516 1.08 -28.85 -2.48
C HIS A 516 -0.13 -29.38 -3.33
N GLU A 517 -1.13 -29.98 -2.70
CA GLU A 517 -2.44 -30.28 -3.33
C GLU A 517 -3.28 -29.00 -3.43
N ILE A 518 -3.77 -28.65 -4.62
CA ILE A 518 -4.56 -27.41 -4.83
C ILE A 518 -6.03 -27.65 -4.45
N PHE A 519 -6.57 -28.85 -4.66
CA PHE A 519 -7.97 -29.15 -4.39
C PHE A 519 -8.14 -29.98 -3.12
N ASN A 520 -7.80 -29.39 -1.97
CA ASN A 520 -7.83 -30.08 -0.68
C ASN A 520 -9.22 -30.09 -0.03
N SER A 521 -9.44 -31.05 0.87
CA SER A 521 -10.63 -31.09 1.72
C SER A 521 -10.48 -30.16 2.94
N THR A 522 -11.60 -29.84 3.58
CA THR A 522 -11.64 -28.93 4.74
C THR A 522 -11.16 -29.53 6.05
N SER A 523 -10.68 -30.78 6.06
CA SER A 523 -9.99 -31.37 7.22
C SER A 523 -8.79 -30.52 7.68
N ASN A 524 -8.29 -29.67 6.78
CA ASN A 524 -7.10 -28.84 6.93
C ASN A 524 -7.40 -27.37 7.24
N LEU A 525 -8.62 -27.04 7.70
CA LEU A 525 -8.91 -25.72 8.27
C LEU A 525 -8.07 -25.55 9.55
N GLY A 526 -6.88 -24.97 9.41
CA GLY A 526 -6.02 -24.57 10.52
C GLY A 526 -6.68 -23.53 11.39
N GLU A 527 -6.28 -23.43 12.66
CA GLU A 527 -6.75 -22.35 13.51
C GLU A 527 -5.99 -21.08 13.12
N LEU A 528 -6.70 -20.18 12.45
CA LEU A 528 -6.26 -18.84 12.11
C LEU A 528 -6.97 -17.84 13.03
N GLU A 529 -6.17 -16.99 13.66
CA GLU A 529 -6.64 -15.84 14.42
C GLU A 529 -5.88 -14.60 13.95
N VAL A 530 -6.62 -13.58 13.53
CA VAL A 530 -6.04 -12.28 13.17
C VAL A 530 -6.33 -11.27 14.27
N LYS A 531 -5.33 -10.93 15.07
CA LYS A 531 -5.44 -9.99 16.20
C LYS A 531 -5.15 -8.56 15.77
N ASP A 532 -6.06 -7.64 16.07
CA ASP A 532 -5.80 -6.21 15.89
C ASP A 532 -4.87 -5.68 16.99
N GLN A 533 -3.63 -5.36 16.65
CA GLN A 533 -2.72 -4.56 17.48
C GLN A 533 -2.84 -3.08 17.09
N ILE A 534 -3.29 -2.23 18.00
CA ILE A 534 -3.44 -0.79 17.72
C ILE A 534 -2.10 -0.09 17.96
N PHE A 535 -1.35 0.24 16.90
CA PHE A 535 -0.21 1.14 16.99
C PHE A 535 -0.62 2.54 16.57
N ASN A 536 -0.99 3.44 17.48
CA ASN A 536 -1.43 4.78 17.06
C ASN A 536 -0.23 5.72 16.80
N PRO A 537 0.11 6.03 15.54
CA PRO A 537 1.27 6.88 15.23
C PRO A 537 1.08 8.32 15.73
N VAL A 538 -0.17 8.78 15.86
CA VAL A 538 -0.47 10.09 16.44
C VAL A 538 -0.10 10.10 17.92
N ILE A 539 -0.40 9.04 18.67
CA ILE A 539 0.01 8.90 20.07
C ILE A 539 1.54 8.85 20.16
N ALA A 540 2.22 8.07 19.32
CA ALA A 540 3.68 8.02 19.30
C ALA A 540 4.29 9.41 19.00
N ILE A 541 3.77 10.15 18.02
CA ILE A 541 4.17 11.52 17.71
C ILE A 541 3.95 12.45 18.91
N PHE A 542 2.80 12.36 19.57
CA PHE A 542 2.52 13.14 20.78
C PHE A 542 3.49 12.81 21.91
N VAL A 543 3.81 11.54 22.11
CA VAL A 543 4.77 11.08 23.13
C VAL A 543 6.17 11.62 22.82
N TYR A 544 6.66 11.49 21.58
CA TYR A 544 7.95 12.04 21.18
C TYR A 544 7.99 13.57 21.32
N ALA A 545 6.96 14.27 20.87
CA ALA A 545 6.84 15.71 21.05
C ALA A 545 6.86 16.10 22.53
N ALA A 546 6.13 15.37 23.39
CA ALA A 546 6.12 15.59 24.83
C ALA A 546 7.51 15.39 25.44
N VAL A 547 8.23 14.33 25.07
CA VAL A 547 9.62 14.09 25.53
C VAL A 547 10.54 15.25 25.14
N PHE A 548 10.47 15.73 23.89
CA PHE A 548 11.30 16.87 23.47
C PHE A 548 10.90 18.19 24.16
N ILE A 549 9.61 18.40 24.41
CA ILE A 549 9.13 19.55 25.20
C ILE A 549 9.66 19.47 26.63
N ILE A 550 9.66 18.28 27.25
CA ILE A 550 10.25 18.06 28.59
C ILE A 550 11.74 18.38 28.58
N ILE A 551 12.49 17.99 27.54
CA ILE A 551 13.92 18.33 27.40
C ILE A 551 14.11 19.86 27.31
N ILE A 552 13.27 20.55 26.52
CA ILE A 552 13.29 22.02 26.42
C ILE A 552 12.99 22.66 27.78
N ILE A 553 12.00 22.18 28.51
CA ILE A 553 11.68 22.65 29.88
C ILE A 553 12.83 22.35 30.84
N GLY A 554 13.47 21.18 30.75
CA GLY A 554 14.66 20.83 31.51
C GLY A 554 15.81 21.81 31.28
N SER A 555 16.04 22.21 30.03
CA SER A 555 17.07 23.20 29.67
C SER A 555 16.81 24.58 30.29
N PHE A 556 15.55 24.97 30.50
CA PHE A 556 15.21 26.20 31.23
C PHE A 556 15.69 26.16 32.69
N PHE A 557 15.59 25.02 33.38
CA PHE A 557 16.08 24.91 34.76
C PHE A 557 17.60 25.04 34.82
N ILE A 558 18.33 24.44 33.86
CA ILE A 558 19.78 24.59 33.73
C ILE A 558 20.16 26.06 33.50
N PHE A 559 19.46 26.73 32.59
CA PHE A 559 19.64 28.17 32.33
C PHE A 559 19.41 29.01 33.59
N ARG A 560 18.32 28.76 34.32
CA ARG A 560 17.97 29.48 35.55
C ARG A 560 19.04 29.30 36.63
N TYR A 561 19.58 28.08 36.79
CA TYR A 561 20.64 27.79 37.75
C TYR A 561 21.93 28.54 37.40
N ARG A 562 22.36 28.50 36.14
CA ARG A 562 23.59 29.18 35.69
C ARG A 562 23.52 30.69 35.92
N MET A 563 22.39 31.31 35.57
CA MET A 563 22.20 32.76 35.68
C MET A 563 21.97 33.26 37.13
N LYS A 564 22.00 32.37 38.14
CA LYS A 564 22.00 32.78 39.56
C LYS A 564 23.41 33.05 40.09
N LYS A 565 24.44 32.43 39.51
CA LYS A 565 25.84 32.81 39.68
C LYS A 565 26.13 34.00 38.77
#